data_AF-A0A4R2D2H6-F1
#
_entry.id   AF-A0A4R2D2H6-F1
#
_cell.length_a   1.000
_cell.length_b   1.000
_cell.length_c   1.000
_cell.angle_alpha   90.00
_cell.angle_beta   90.00
_cell.angle_gamma   90.00
#
_symmetry.space_group_name_H-M   'P 1'
#
loop_
_entity.id
_entity.type
_entity.pdbx_description
1 polymer ?
#
loop_
_entity_poly.entity_id
_entity_poly.type
_entity_poly.pdbx_seq_one_letter_code
_entity_poly.pdbx_strand_id
1 'polypeptide(L)' 'MADDKGPVSKVVVEKRIDGKYFYSLTFRGVTYPVKGPFGTPMEAAANGQAVLKKLEERAGSAGT' A
#
# COMPACT_ATOMS: atom_id res chain seq x y z
N MET A 1 3.94 27.92 1.30
CA MET A 1 2.60 27.34 1.13
C MET A 1 2.79 25.99 0.46
N ALA A 2 2.26 24.92 1.10
CA ALA A 2 2.17 23.53 0.63
C ALA A 2 3.48 22.87 0.17
N ASP A 3 4.04 22.03 1.05
CA ASP A 3 5.06 21.03 0.77
C ASP A 3 4.84 20.39 -0.61
N ASP A 4 5.88 20.49 -1.44
CA ASP A 4 6.16 19.73 -2.65
C ASP A 4 6.40 18.24 -2.29
N LYS A 5 5.51 17.65 -1.49
CA LYS A 5 5.46 16.22 -1.27
C LYS A 5 4.47 15.68 -2.28
N GLY A 6 5.02 15.34 -3.44
CA GLY A 6 4.37 14.45 -4.39
C GLY A 6 3.68 13.28 -3.67
N PRO A 7 2.65 12.71 -4.31
CA PRO A 7 1.75 11.76 -3.68
C PRO A 7 2.49 10.70 -2.86
N VAL A 8 2.40 10.76 -1.52
CA VAL A 8 3.14 9.84 -0.65
C VAL A 8 2.52 8.45 -0.78
N SER A 9 3.11 7.62 -1.62
CA SER A 9 2.86 6.20 -1.70
C SER A 9 3.54 5.49 -0.53
N LYS A 10 2.77 4.80 0.31
CA LYS A 10 3.30 4.08 1.48
C LYS A 10 2.55 2.78 1.69
N VAL A 11 3.31 1.71 1.90
CA VAL A 11 2.79 0.42 2.40
C VAL A 11 3.23 0.29 3.84
N VAL A 12 2.27 0.05 4.74
CA VAL A 12 2.51 -0.21 6.16
C VAL A 12 2.09 -1.64 6.43
N VAL A 13 2.97 -2.47 6.98
CA VAL A 13 2.63 -3.83 7.40
C VAL A 13 2.47 -3.83 8.92
N GLU A 14 1.34 -4.35 9.38
CA GLU A 14 0.97 -4.41 10.79
C GLU A 14 0.73 -5.86 11.20
N LYS A 15 1.27 -6.25 12.37
CA LYS A 15 1.01 -7.56 12.98
C LYS A 15 -0.15 -7.41 13.96
N ARG A 16 -1.24 -8.14 13.73
CA ARG A 16 -2.35 -8.22 14.70
C ARG A 16 -2.01 -9.15 15.85
N ILE A 17 -2.74 -8.97 16.95
CA ILE A 17 -2.63 -9.78 18.18
C ILE A 17 -2.81 -11.28 17.95
N ASP A 18 -3.53 -11.65 16.89
CA ASP A 18 -3.81 -13.03 16.48
C ASP A 18 -2.61 -13.69 15.75
N GLY A 19 -1.47 -12.99 15.64
CA GLY A 19 -0.29 -13.47 14.91
C GLY A 19 -0.37 -13.30 13.38
N LYS A 20 -1.50 -12.83 12.87
CA LYS A 20 -1.74 -12.54 11.44
C LYS A 20 -1.18 -11.18 11.04
N TYR A 21 -0.72 -11.09 9.79
CA TYR A 21 -0.17 -9.87 9.21
C TYR A 21 -1.18 -9.21 8.28
N PHE A 22 -1.18 -7.89 8.26
CA PHE A 22 -2.04 -7.07 7.43
C PHE A 22 -1.21 -5.96 6.83
N TYR A 23 -1.63 -5.41 5.70
CA TYR A 23 -1.02 -4.19 5.19
C TYR A 23 -2.06 -3.12 4.86
N SER A 24 -1.64 -1.89 5.09
CA SER A 24 -2.37 -0.66 4.81
C SER A 24 -1.60 0.05 3.70
N LEU A 25 -2.28 0.43 2.62
CA LEU A 25 -1.65 1.10 1.49
C LEU A 25 -2.22 2.52 1.36
N THR A 26 -1.34 3.51 1.31
CA THR A 26 -1.70 4.88 0.97
C THR A 26 -1.09 5.20 -0.38
N PHE A 27 -1.89 5.66 -1.33
CA PHE A 27 -1.43 6.02 -2.67
C PHE A 27 -2.09 7.34 -3.09
N ARG A 28 -1.27 8.34 -3.44
CA ARG A 28 -1.74 9.69 -3.80
C ARG A 28 -2.70 10.33 -2.81
N GLY A 29 -2.45 10.13 -1.52
CA GLY A 29 -3.32 10.65 -0.44
C GLY A 29 -4.60 9.85 -0.22
N VAL A 30 -4.84 8.80 -1.01
CA VAL A 30 -5.95 7.86 -0.79
C VAL A 30 -5.43 6.68 0.03
N THR A 31 -5.99 6.51 1.23
CA THR A 31 -5.76 5.30 2.04
C THR A 31 -6.71 4.20 1.58
N TYR A 32 -6.13 3.11 1.10
CA TYR A 32 -6.82 1.91 0.68
C TYR A 32 -7.14 1.01 1.87
N PRO A 33 -8.21 0.20 1.78
CA PRO A 33 -8.57 -0.71 2.85
C PRO A 33 -7.43 -1.66 3.19
N VAL A 34 -7.30 -1.93 4.49
CA VAL A 34 -6.33 -2.87 5.02
C VAL A 34 -6.59 -4.25 4.41
N LYS A 35 -5.56 -4.85 3.83
CA LYS A 35 -5.61 -6.17 3.18
C LYS A 35 -4.94 -7.21 4.07
N GLY A 36 -5.51 -8.41 4.09
CA GLY A 36 -5.07 -9.56 4.88
C GLY A 36 -6.25 -10.47 5.19
N PRO A 37 -6.08 -11.47 6.09
CA PRO A 37 -4.85 -11.78 6.82
C PRO A 37 -3.81 -12.53 5.98
N PHE A 38 -2.53 -12.26 6.26
CA PHE A 38 -1.38 -12.97 5.71
C PHE A 38 -0.68 -13.79 6.80
N GLY A 39 -0.08 -14.91 6.40
CA GLY A 39 0.62 -15.82 7.31
C GLY A 39 2.00 -15.33 7.73
N THR A 40 2.63 -14.48 6.91
CA THR A 40 3.98 -13.94 7.15
C THR A 40 4.07 -12.45 6.86
N PRO A 41 5.01 -11.71 7.49
CA PRO A 41 5.18 -10.29 7.22
C PRO A 41 5.69 -10.04 5.80
N MET A 42 6.50 -10.96 5.26
CA MET A 42 7.00 -10.91 3.88
C MET A 42 5.85 -11.00 2.87
N GLU A 43 4.88 -11.88 3.09
CA GLU A 43 3.72 -12.02 2.20
C GLU A 43 2.84 -10.77 2.19
N ALA A 44 2.62 -10.16 3.37
CA ALA A 44 1.91 -8.89 3.48
C ALA A 44 2.67 -7.75 2.77
N ALA A 45 3.98 -7.67 2.97
CA ALA A 45 4.82 -6.66 2.31
C ALA A 45 4.83 -6.84 0.79
N ALA A 46 5.03 -8.06 0.29
CA ALA A 46 5.04 -8.37 -1.13
C ALA A 46 3.69 -8.05 -1.80
N ASN A 47 2.57 -8.41 -1.16
CA ASN A 47 1.24 -8.06 -1.64
C ASN A 47 1.03 -6.54 -1.66
N GLY A 48 1.40 -5.83 -0.59
CA GLY A 48 1.27 -4.38 -0.53
C GLY A 48 2.10 -3.66 -1.59
N GLN A 49 3.34 -4.07 -1.81
CA GLN A 49 4.21 -3.54 -2.87
C GLN A 49 3.66 -3.85 -4.27
N ALA A 50 3.15 -5.05 -4.50
CA ALA A 50 2.53 -5.42 -5.78
C ALA A 50 1.28 -4.59 -6.10
N VAL A 51 0.44 -4.31 -5.08
CA VAL A 51 -0.72 -3.43 -5.25
C VAL A 51 -0.28 -2.00 -5.49
N LEU A 52 0.74 -1.52 -4.78
CA LEU A 52 1.29 -0.18 -5.00
C LEU A 52 1.80 -0.02 -6.43
N LYS A 53 2.61 -0.96 -6.90
CA LYS A 53 3.12 -0.99 -8.28
C LYS A 53 1.97 -0.95 -9.29
N LYS A 54 0.94 -1.78 -9.13
CA LYS A 54 -0.24 -1.77 -10.02
C LYS A 54 -1.00 -0.45 -9.99
N LEU A 55 -1.09 0.21 -8.84
CA LEU A 55 -1.72 1.51 -8.69
C LEU A 55 -0.88 2.61 -9.35
N GLU A 56 0.44 2.54 -9.22
CA GLU A 56 1.40 3.42 -9.91
C GLU A 56 1.30 3.26 -11.43
N GLU A 57 1.30 2.02 -11.94
CA GLU A 57 1.14 1.72 -13.35
C GLU A 57 -0.22 2.22 -13.87
N ARG A 58 -1.32 1.92 -13.16
CA ARG A 58 -2.65 2.39 -13.55
C ARG A 58 -2.75 3.93 -13.54
N ALA A 59 -2.12 4.59 -12.57
CA ALA A 59 -2.09 6.04 -12.49
C ALA A 59 -1.20 6.67 -13.57
N GLY A 60 -0.14 5.99 -13.99
CA GLY A 60 0.71 6.39 -15.11
C GLY A 60 0.09 6.13 -16.48
N SER A 61 -0.74 5.10 -16.62
CA SER A 61 -1.45 4.75 -17.86
C SER A 61 -2.80 5.45 -18.05
N ALA A 62 -3.28 6.23 -17.07
CA ALA A 62 -4.52 7.00 -17.18
C ALA A 62 -4.34 8.35 -17.93
N GLY A 63 -3.24 8.51 -18.66
CA GLY A 63 -2.92 9.69 -19.46
C GLY A 63 -2.39 9.31 -20.84
N THR A 64 -3.21 8.68 -21.67
CA THR A 64 -3.07 8.63 -23.14
C THR A 64 -4.44 8.47 -23.76
#